data_AF-C9Z0W8-F1
#
_entry.id   AF-C9Z0W8-F1
#
_cell.length_a   1.000
_cell.length_b   1.000
_cell.length_c   1.000
_cell.angle_alpha   90.00
_cell.angle_beta   90.00
_cell.angle_gamma   90.00
#
_symmetry.space_group_name_H-M   'P 1'
#
loop_
_entity.id
_entity.type
_entity.pdbx_description
1 polymer ?
#
loop_
_entity_poly.entity_id
_entity_poly.type
_entity_poly.pdbx_seq_one_letter_code
_entity_poly.pdbx_strand_id
1 'polypeptide(L)'
;MAKKSKIAKNEKRRETVARYAVRRAELKEILRRPETTDAEREAARRELAAQPRDASATRVRNRDQADGRPRGYFRTFGLSRVNLREQAHAGFLPGVRKSSW
;
A
#
# COMPACT_ATOMS: atom_id res chain seq x y z
N MET A 1 16.32 1.67 11.12
CA MET A 1 15.19 2.56 11.47
C MET A 1 14.99 3.66 10.43
N ALA A 2 13.77 3.83 9.95
CA ALA A 2 13.40 4.93 9.06
C ALA A 2 13.15 6.24 9.84
N LYS A 3 13.32 7.39 9.17
CA LYS A 3 12.97 8.69 9.75
C LYS A 3 11.46 8.74 10.10
N LYS A 4 11.11 9.24 11.29
CA LYS A 4 9.71 9.41 11.75
C LYS A 4 8.84 10.12 10.71
N SER A 5 9.36 11.18 10.09
CA SER A 5 8.67 11.92 9.02
C SER A 5 8.33 11.07 7.79
N LYS A 6 9.15 10.06 7.45
CA LYS A 6 8.88 9.16 6.32
C LYS A 6 7.83 8.10 6.65
N ILE A 7 7.74 7.69 7.91
CA ILE A 7 6.70 6.79 8.41
C ILE A 7 5.36 7.54 8.40
N ALA A 8 5.31 8.72 9.03
CA ALA A 8 4.11 9.57 9.05
C ALA A 8 3.61 9.93 7.64
N LYS A 9 4.53 10.24 6.71
CA LYS A 9 4.15 10.49 5.30
C LYS A 9 3.52 9.28 4.62
N ASN A 10 3.93 8.06 4.95
CA ASN A 10 3.35 6.85 4.40
C ASN A 10 1.97 6.56 5.01
N GLU A 11 1.80 6.86 6.29
CA GLU A 11 0.51 6.71 6.97
C GLU A 11 -0.53 7.69 6.42
N LYS A 12 -0.17 8.97 6.26
CA LYS A 12 -1.03 9.96 5.58
C LYS A 12 -1.45 9.51 4.17
N ARG A 13 -0.59 8.79 3.45
CA ARG A 13 -0.94 8.21 2.15
C ARG A 13 -1.95 7.08 2.27
N ARG A 14 -1.82 6.20 3.28
CA ARG A 14 -2.80 5.13 3.54
C ARG A 14 -4.18 5.73 3.82
N GLU A 15 -4.25 6.74 4.68
CA GLU A 15 -5.49 7.47 5.00
C GLU A 15 -6.10 8.12 3.75
N THR A 16 -5.28 8.79 2.94
CA THR A 16 -5.74 9.43 1.69
C THR A 16 -6.23 8.37 0.71
N VAL A 17 -5.52 7.26 0.53
CA VAL A 17 -5.95 6.15 -0.33
C VAL A 17 -7.27 5.58 0.14
N ALA A 18 -7.44 5.32 1.44
CA ALA A 18 -8.69 4.80 2.00
C ALA A 18 -9.86 5.75 1.71
N ARG A 19 -9.66 7.07 1.88
CA ARG A 19 -10.69 8.09 1.62
C ARG A 19 -11.20 8.09 0.18
N TYR A 20 -10.30 7.92 -0.79
CA TYR A 20 -10.64 8.00 -2.22
C TYR A 20 -10.83 6.64 -2.89
N ALA A 21 -10.68 5.53 -2.16
CA ALA A 21 -10.62 4.18 -2.74
C ALA A 21 -11.87 3.83 -3.56
N VAL A 22 -13.05 4.07 -2.98
CA VAL A 22 -14.35 3.76 -3.60
C VAL A 22 -14.54 4.59 -4.86
N ARG A 23 -14.46 5.93 -4.75
CA ARG A 23 -14.66 6.83 -5.90
C ARG A 23 -13.67 6.55 -7.03
N ARG A 24 -12.40 6.25 -6.71
CA ARG A 24 -11.41 5.90 -7.74
C ARG A 24 -11.69 4.56 -8.41
N ALA A 25 -12.27 3.59 -7.69
CA ALA A 25 -12.67 2.32 -8.28
C ALA A 25 -13.82 2.53 -9.28
N GLU A 26 -14.83 3.30 -8.92
CA GLU A 26 -15.95 3.67 -9.80
C GLU A 26 -15.47 4.35 -11.09
N LEU A 27 -14.66 5.41 -10.95
CA LEU A 27 -14.15 6.16 -12.11
C LEU A 27 -13.28 5.29 -13.03
N LYS A 28 -12.47 4.39 -12.45
CA LYS A 28 -11.68 3.44 -13.23
C LYS A 28 -12.56 2.41 -13.93
N GLU A 29 -13.66 2.00 -13.32
CA GLU A 29 -14.61 1.08 -13.92
C GLU A 29 -15.34 1.72 -15.11
N ILE A 30 -15.74 3.00 -14.99
CA ILE A 30 -16.28 3.80 -16.11
C ILE A 30 -15.29 3.84 -17.29
N LEU A 31 -13.99 3.99 -17.02
CA LEU A 31 -12.95 3.97 -18.06
C LEU A 31 -12.64 2.59 -18.63
N ARG A 32 -12.86 1.51 -17.86
CA ARG A 32 -12.62 0.14 -18.29
C ARG A 32 -13.71 -0.37 -19.22
N ARG A 33 -14.96 0.08 -19.03
CA ARG A 33 -16.11 -0.40 -19.78
C ARG A 33 -16.05 0.08 -21.26
N PRO A 34 -16.28 -0.82 -22.23
CA PRO A 34 -16.32 -0.45 -23.64
C PRO A 34 -17.61 0.28 -24.04
N GLU A 35 -18.69 0.10 -23.28
CA GLU A 35 -20.02 0.67 -23.55
C GLU A 35 -20.18 2.14 -23.12
N THR A 36 -19.25 2.65 -22.30
CA THR A 36 -19.31 4.01 -21.78
C THR A 36 -19.16 5.04 -22.89
N THR A 37 -19.93 6.11 -22.83
CA THR A 37 -19.86 7.18 -23.82
C THR A 37 -18.55 7.96 -23.70
N ASP A 38 -18.10 8.59 -24.79
CA ASP A 38 -16.86 9.35 -24.76
C ASP A 38 -16.94 10.55 -23.80
N ALA A 39 -18.11 11.18 -23.68
CA ALA A 39 -18.35 12.26 -22.72
C ALA A 39 -18.17 11.80 -21.26
N GLU A 40 -18.70 10.64 -20.89
CA GLU A 40 -18.53 10.06 -19.55
C GLU A 40 -17.08 9.67 -19.29
N ARG A 41 -16.38 9.13 -20.29
CA ARG A 41 -14.95 8.80 -20.19
C ARG A 41 -14.11 10.05 -19.97
N GLU A 42 -14.37 11.13 -20.69
CA GLU A 42 -13.68 12.40 -20.52
C GLU A 42 -13.94 13.00 -19.14
N ALA A 43 -15.18 12.99 -18.67
CA ALA A 43 -15.54 13.45 -17.33
C ALA A 43 -14.80 12.63 -16.24
N ALA A 44 -14.75 11.30 -16.38
CA ALA A 44 -14.05 10.44 -15.45
C ALA A 44 -12.53 10.65 -15.45
N ARG A 45 -11.92 10.87 -16.62
CA ARG A 45 -10.49 11.23 -16.74
C ARG A 45 -10.21 12.57 -16.06
N ARG A 46 -11.05 13.57 -16.29
CA ARG A 46 -10.92 14.91 -15.69
C ARG A 46 -11.01 14.86 -14.18
N GLU A 47 -11.97 14.11 -13.63
CA GLU A 47 -12.11 13.94 -12.19
C GLU A 47 -10.91 13.18 -11.59
N LEU A 48 -10.48 12.07 -12.20
CA LEU A 48 -9.32 11.31 -11.72
C LEU A 48 -8.03 12.14 -11.70
N ALA A 49 -7.88 13.08 -12.64
CA ALA A 49 -6.75 14.00 -12.73
C ALA A 49 -6.82 15.12 -11.68
N ALA A 50 -8.03 15.59 -11.32
CA ALA A 50 -8.24 16.61 -10.29
C ALA A 50 -7.97 16.08 -8.87
N GLN A 51 -8.10 14.76 -8.65
CA GLN A 51 -7.86 14.15 -7.34
C GLN A 51 -6.38 14.22 -6.89
N PRO A 52 -6.12 14.21 -5.56
CA PRO A 52 -4.75 14.25 -5.05
C PRO A 52 -3.91 13.08 -5.55
N ARG A 53 -2.65 13.35 -5.95
CA ARG A 53 -1.73 12.30 -6.45
C ARG A 53 -1.51 11.17 -5.44
N ASP A 54 -1.48 11.50 -4.14
CA ASP A 54 -1.29 10.55 -3.05
C ASP A 54 -2.53 9.66 -2.79
N ALA A 55 -3.68 9.92 -3.44
CA ALA A 55 -4.84 9.03 -3.45
C ALA A 55 -4.62 7.73 -4.25
N SER A 56 -3.54 7.65 -5.04
CA SER A 56 -3.18 6.42 -5.74
C SER A 56 -2.49 5.40 -4.82
N ALA A 57 -3.09 4.22 -4.68
CA ALA A 57 -2.58 3.12 -3.85
C ALA A 57 -1.14 2.70 -4.19
N THR A 58 -0.72 2.84 -5.45
CA THR A 58 0.65 2.52 -5.92
C THR A 58 1.74 3.31 -5.19
N ARG A 59 1.40 4.45 -4.58
CA ARG A 59 2.35 5.32 -3.87
C ARG A 59 2.57 4.94 -2.41
N VAL A 60 1.71 4.08 -1.86
CA VAL A 60 1.90 3.50 -0.54
C VAL A 60 3.05 2.49 -0.64
N ARG A 61 3.98 2.55 0.31
CA ARG A 61 5.06 1.57 0.41
C ARG A 61 4.85 0.71 1.64
N ASN A 62 5.02 -0.60 1.45
CA ASN A 62 5.09 -1.51 2.59
C ASN A 62 6.38 -1.22 3.35
N ARG A 63 6.23 -1.00 4.65
CA ARG A 63 7.31 -0.72 5.58
C ARG A 63 7.16 -1.68 6.74
N ASP A 64 8.30 -2.09 7.28
CA ASP A 64 8.36 -2.81 8.54
C ASP A 64 7.56 -2.08 9.63
N GLN A 65 6.70 -2.79 10.35
CA GLN A 65 5.88 -2.23 11.42
C GLN A 65 6.70 -1.82 12.65
N ALA A 66 7.85 -2.44 12.89
CA ALA A 66 8.68 -2.13 14.05
C ALA A 66 9.64 -0.95 13.79
N ASP A 67 10.39 -0.97 12.68
CA ASP A 67 11.46 0.02 12.44
C ASP A 67 11.23 0.93 11.20
N GLY A 68 10.17 0.68 10.43
CA GLY A 68 9.82 1.44 9.23
C GLY A 68 10.67 1.15 7.98
N ARG A 69 11.54 0.13 7.99
CA ARG A 69 12.41 -0.25 6.85
C ARG A 69 11.56 -0.51 5.60
N PRO A 70 11.84 0.15 4.46
CA PRO A 70 11.00 0.07 3.26
C PRO A 70 11.36 -1.09 2.31
N ARG A 71 12.33 -1.95 2.67
CA ARG A 71 12.89 -3.00 1.80
C ARG A 71 12.97 -4.34 2.51
N GLY A 72 12.90 -5.42 1.73
CA GLY A 72 12.92 -6.79 2.27
C GLY A 72 11.71 -7.06 3.16
N TYR A 73 10.54 -6.55 2.79
CA TYR A 73 9.30 -6.66 3.54
C TYR A 73 8.57 -7.95 3.20
N PHE A 74 8.20 -8.73 4.21
CA PHE A 74 7.40 -9.94 4.07
C PHE A 74 5.94 -9.63 4.42
N ARG A 75 5.04 -9.72 3.43
CA ARG A 75 3.61 -9.37 3.59
C ARG A 75 2.92 -10.22 4.66
N THR A 76 3.24 -11.50 4.74
CA THR A 76 2.66 -12.44 5.73
C THR A 76 2.92 -12.00 7.17
N PHE A 77 4.10 -11.44 7.44
CA PHE A 77 4.52 -11.07 8.80
C PHE A 77 4.44 -9.58 9.08
N GLY A 78 4.37 -8.73 8.05
CA GLY A 78 4.41 -7.28 8.23
C GLY A 78 5.78 -6.71 8.61
N LEU A 79 6.85 -7.52 8.54
CA LEU A 79 8.18 -7.17 9.02
C LEU A 79 9.21 -7.16 7.87
N SER A 80 10.33 -6.46 8.09
CA SER A 80 11.49 -6.61 7.23
C SER A 80 12.24 -7.90 7.56
N ARG A 81 13.11 -8.35 6.65
CA ARG A 81 13.96 -9.54 6.83
C ARG A 81 14.80 -9.57 8.11
N VAL A 82 15.16 -8.41 8.65
CA VAL A 82 16.00 -8.31 9.86
C VAL A 82 15.15 -8.61 11.09
N ASN A 83 14.09 -7.81 11.29
CA ASN A 83 13.14 -8.01 12.39
C ASN A 83 12.44 -9.37 12.29
N LEU A 84 12.14 -9.86 11.08
CA LEU A 84 11.59 -11.20 10.90
C LEU A 84 12.53 -12.27 11.48
N ARG A 85 13.83 -12.19 11.18
CA ARG A 85 14.82 -13.14 11.70
C ARG A 85 14.95 -13.05 13.21
N GLU A 86 14.99 -11.83 13.76
CA GLU A 86 15.09 -11.60 15.20
C GLU A 86 13.87 -12.15 15.95
N GLN A 87 12.67 -11.84 15.46
CA GLN A 87 11.40 -12.32 16.03
C GLN A 87 11.24 -13.84 15.89
N ALA A 88 11.64 -14.42 14.76
CA ALA A 88 11.65 -15.87 14.57
C ALA A 88 12.63 -16.55 15.54
N HIS A 89 13.82 -15.98 15.73
CA HIS A 89 14.84 -16.55 16.61
C HIS A 89 14.43 -16.48 18.09
N ALA A 90 13.72 -15.43 18.47
CA ALA A 90 13.15 -15.26 19.81
C ALA A 90 11.89 -16.10 20.06
N GLY A 91 11.35 -16.79 19.04
CA GLY A 91 10.14 -17.62 19.18
C GLY A 91 8.82 -16.84 19.19
N PHE A 92 8.83 -15.56 18.83
CA PHE A 92 7.61 -14.73 18.78
C PHE A 92 6.73 -14.98 17.56
N LEU A 93 7.19 -15.77 16.59
CA LEU A 93 6.45 -16.12 15.38
C LEU A 93 5.94 -17.57 15.46
N PRO A 94 4.62 -17.79 15.66
CA PRO A 94 4.06 -19.12 15.81
C PRO A 94 4.32 -20.00 14.58
N GLY A 95 4.77 -21.23 14.81
CA GLY A 95 5.01 -22.23 13.76
C GLY A 95 6.22 -21.95 12.86
N VAL A 96 7.00 -20.89 13.11
CA VAL A 96 8.20 -20.57 12.33
C VAL A 96 9.41 -21.29 12.90
N ARG A 97 10.01 -22.16 12.09
CA ARG A 97 11.27 -22.87 12.40
C ARG A 97 12.18 -22.89 11.18
N LYS A 98 13.48 -23.18 11.38
CA LYS A 98 14.40 -23.44 10.27
C LYS A 98 13.96 -24.74 9.57
N SER A 99 13.76 -24.68 8.27
CA SER A 99 13.43 -25.84 7.43
C SER A 99 14.69 -26.48 6.88
N SER A 100 14.73 -27.81 6.81
CA SER A 100 15.68 -28.61 6.05
C SER A 100 14.88 -29.59 5.19
N TRP A 101 15.23 -29.73 3.92
CA TRP A 101 14.67 -30.70 2.99
C TRP A 101 15.81 -31.35 2.21
#